data_AF-A0A9D7KGX3-F1
#
_entry.id   AF-A0A9D7KGX3-F1
#
_cell.length_a   1.000
_cell.length_b   1.000
_cell.length_c   1.000
_cell.angle_alpha   90.00
_cell.angle_beta   90.00
_cell.angle_gamma   90.00
#
_symmetry.space_group_name_H-M   'P 1'
#
loop_
_entity.id
_entity.type
_entity.pdbx_description
1 polymer ?
#
loop_
_entity_poly.entity_id
_entity_poly.type
_entity_poly.pdbx_seq_one_letter_code
_entity_poly.pdbx_strand_id
1 'polypeptide(L)'
;MIGTNDAQGVNHNGKDIYYGTKEWSDLYRTKVNKFAQTMSVTSEKFYWMGMPPMRDPKFDAKMKAVSKIYEEETSKFNNGKFISTIPVLGDARGGYTAYNNIGGKQVLTRGNDGIHFTNGGGQLLTNAVLDKFKSDFKR
;
A
#
# COMPACT_ATOMS: atom_id res chain seq x y z
N MET A 1 -1.43 -3.72 6.27
CA MET A 1 -1.37 -2.56 5.36
C MET A 1 -1.67 -1.32 6.16
N ILE A 2 -0.85 -0.29 6.00
CA ILE A 2 -0.99 1.04 6.62
C ILE A 2 -0.54 2.07 5.58
N GLY A 3 -0.98 3.33 5.70
CA GLY A 3 -0.49 4.40 4.82
C GLY A 3 -1.50 5.49 4.42
N THR A 4 -2.80 5.24 4.56
CA THR A 4 -3.86 6.16 4.08
C THR A 4 -3.74 7.57 4.65
N ASN A 5 -3.24 7.70 5.88
CA ASN A 5 -3.12 8.97 6.59
C ASN A 5 -1.71 9.55 6.57
N ASP A 6 -0.76 8.87 5.92
CA ASP A 6 0.65 9.17 6.12
C ASP A 6 1.08 10.41 5.33
N ALA A 7 0.40 10.71 4.23
CA ALA A 7 0.65 11.88 3.36
C ALA A 7 0.16 13.22 3.96
N GLN A 8 0.55 13.47 5.21
CA GLN A 8 0.24 14.64 6.02
C GLN A 8 1.54 15.27 6.55
N GLY A 9 1.48 16.57 6.88
CA GLY A 9 2.60 17.25 7.55
C GLY A 9 2.89 16.62 8.92
N VAL A 10 4.13 16.73 9.37
CA VAL A 10 4.57 16.18 10.65
C VAL A 10 5.30 17.24 11.46
N ASN A 11 5.02 17.31 12.76
CA ASN A 11 5.88 18.03 13.69
C ASN A 11 7.02 17.09 14.12
N HIS A 12 8.26 17.53 13.96
CA HIS A 12 9.44 16.77 14.35
C HIS A 12 10.39 17.68 15.14
N ASN A 13 10.58 17.39 16.43
CA ASN A 13 11.42 18.16 17.35
C ASN A 13 11.06 19.66 17.37
N GLY A 14 9.77 19.98 17.37
CA GLY A 14 9.27 21.35 17.41
C GLY A 14 9.24 22.06 16.05
N LYS A 15 9.70 21.41 14.97
CA LYS A 15 9.63 21.95 13.60
C LYS A 15 8.50 21.30 12.81
N ASP A 16 7.66 22.11 12.19
CA ASP A 16 6.66 21.64 11.23
C ASP A 16 7.31 21.34 9.88
N ILE A 17 7.14 20.10 9.41
CA ILE A 17 7.66 19.60 8.14
C ILE A 17 6.46 19.23 7.26
N TYR A 18 6.28 19.99 6.18
CA TYR A 18 5.12 19.83 5.30
C TYR A 18 5.30 18.68 4.30
N TYR A 19 4.21 17.94 4.08
CA TYR A 19 4.14 16.92 3.03
C TYR A 19 4.51 17.50 1.66
N GLY A 20 5.21 16.71 0.84
CA GLY A 20 5.66 17.10 -0.49
C GLY A 20 7.02 17.79 -0.52
N THR A 21 7.59 18.16 0.63
CA THR A 21 8.98 18.63 0.72
C THR A 21 9.96 17.46 0.69
N LYS A 22 11.20 17.71 0.25
CA LYS A 22 12.28 16.71 0.31
C LYS A 22 12.52 16.26 1.75
N GLU A 23 12.54 17.20 2.69
CA GLU A 23 12.74 16.93 4.12
C GLU A 23 11.67 15.97 4.66
N TRP A 24 10.40 16.17 4.29
CA TRP A 24 9.34 15.24 4.65
C TRP A 24 9.59 13.84 4.09
N SER A 25 9.96 13.74 2.81
CA SER A 25 10.22 12.46 2.17
C SER A 25 11.41 11.74 2.81
N ASP A 26 12.48 12.44 3.16
CA ASP A 26 13.66 11.85 3.79
C ASP A 26 13.30 11.33 5.20
N LEU A 27 12.62 12.14 6.01
CA LEU A 27 12.16 11.75 7.34
C LEU A 27 11.20 10.57 7.29
N TYR A 28 10.26 10.57 6.34
CA TYR A 28 9.28 9.51 6.21
C TYR A 28 9.92 8.19 5.75
N ARG A 29 10.89 8.24 4.82
CA ARG A 29 11.71 7.08 4.44
C ARG A 29 12.43 6.48 5.64
N THR A 30 13.00 7.29 6.53
CA THR A 30 13.62 6.79 7.76
C THR A 30 12.61 6.04 8.64
N LYS A 31 11.37 6.54 8.76
CA LYS A 31 10.30 5.86 9.53
C LYS A 31 9.90 4.53 8.90
N VAL A 32 9.67 4.51 7.58
CA VAL A 32 9.30 3.30 6.82
C VAL A 32 10.42 2.26 6.89
N ASN A 33 11.67 2.69 6.69
CA ASN A 33 12.84 1.82 6.77
C ASN A 33 12.97 1.18 8.16
N LYS A 34 12.83 1.98 9.22
CA LYS A 34 12.90 1.47 10.60
C LYS A 34 11.81 0.42 10.86
N PHE A 35 10.59 0.66 10.39
CA PHE A 35 9.51 -0.32 10.50
C PHE A 35 9.84 -1.61 9.72
N ALA A 36 10.27 -1.50 8.46
CA ALA A 36 10.66 -2.64 7.64
C ALA A 36 11.83 -3.42 8.26
N GLN A 37 12.81 -2.74 8.87
CA GLN A 37 13.90 -3.36 9.60
C GLN A 37 13.38 -4.17 10.80
N THR A 38 12.48 -3.59 11.61
CA THR A 38 11.86 -4.32 12.73
C THR A 38 11.14 -5.59 12.24
N MET A 39 10.38 -5.50 11.14
CA MET A 39 9.72 -6.67 10.56
C MET A 39 10.73 -7.70 10.04
N SER A 40 11.79 -7.24 9.37
CA SER A 40 12.84 -8.10 8.79
C SER A 40 13.56 -8.94 9.85
N VAL A 41 13.84 -8.37 11.03
CA VAL A 41 14.56 -9.09 12.11
C VAL A 41 13.66 -9.96 12.98
N THR A 42 12.35 -9.73 12.97
CA THR A 42 11.38 -10.45 13.83
C THR A 42 10.55 -11.49 13.09
N SER A 43 10.61 -11.53 11.77
CA SER A 43 9.79 -12.41 10.92
C SER A 43 10.66 -13.15 9.91
N GLU A 44 10.30 -14.40 9.60
CA GLU A 44 10.95 -15.16 8.51
C GLU A 44 10.80 -14.43 7.16
N LYS A 45 9.60 -13.92 6.88
CA LYS A 45 9.27 -13.05 5.74
C LYS A 45 8.25 -12.00 6.18
N PHE A 46 8.27 -10.83 5.54
CA PHE A 46 7.23 -9.82 5.74
C PHE A 46 6.75 -9.23 4.41
N TYR A 47 5.50 -8.78 4.39
CA TYR A 47 4.84 -8.29 3.19
C TYR A 47 4.29 -6.89 3.43
N TRP A 48 4.69 -5.94 2.60
CA TRP A 48 4.14 -4.58 2.61
C TRP A 48 3.22 -4.39 1.41
N MET A 49 1.93 -4.16 1.66
CA MET A 49 0.97 -3.89 0.59
C MET A 49 0.96 -2.39 0.23
N GLY A 50 1.00 -2.08 -1.06
CA GLY A 50 0.83 -0.73 -1.57
C GLY A 50 -0.60 -0.20 -1.42
N MET A 51 -0.74 1.11 -1.49
CA MET A 51 -2.04 1.79 -1.49
C MET A 51 -2.76 1.57 -2.83
N PRO A 52 -4.07 1.27 -2.81
CA PRO A 52 -4.86 1.09 -4.02
C PRO A 52 -5.06 2.41 -4.76
N PRO A 53 -5.46 2.37 -6.03
CA PRO A 53 -5.92 3.57 -6.74
C PRO A 53 -7.07 4.25 -5.98
N MET A 54 -7.06 5.57 -5.83
CA MET A 54 -8.12 6.31 -5.12
C MET A 54 -8.99 7.12 -6.09
N ARG A 55 -10.25 7.38 -5.71
CA ARG A 55 -11.19 8.11 -6.59
C ARG A 55 -10.74 9.55 -6.82
N ASP A 56 -10.35 10.25 -5.75
CA ASP A 56 -9.84 11.61 -5.86
C ASP A 56 -8.42 11.61 -6.43
N PRO A 57 -8.14 12.29 -7.57
CA PRO A 57 -6.82 12.25 -8.20
C PRO A 57 -5.69 12.81 -7.34
N LYS A 58 -5.96 13.83 -6.50
CA LYS A 58 -4.92 14.41 -5.63
C LYS A 58 -4.55 13.43 -4.52
N PHE A 59 -5.55 12.77 -3.93
CA PHE A 59 -5.34 11.74 -2.93
C PHE A 59 -4.69 10.49 -3.54
N ASP A 60 -5.08 10.09 -4.74
CA ASP A 60 -4.43 9.01 -5.50
C ASP A 60 -2.94 9.28 -5.73
N ALA A 61 -2.59 10.49 -6.16
CA ALA A 61 -1.20 10.89 -6.33
C ALA A 61 -0.39 10.77 -5.03
N LYS A 62 -0.99 11.16 -3.89
CA LYS A 62 -0.38 10.99 -2.57
C LYS A 62 -0.16 9.52 -2.22
N MET A 63 -1.16 8.67 -2.48
CA MET A 63 -1.12 7.23 -2.23
C MET A 63 -0.06 6.52 -3.08
N LYS A 64 0.08 6.92 -4.35
CA LYS A 64 1.15 6.46 -5.23
C LYS A 64 2.53 6.85 -4.70
N ALA A 65 2.70 8.10 -4.24
CA ALA A 65 3.97 8.58 -3.71
C ALA A 65 4.41 7.82 -2.44
N VAL A 66 3.51 7.59 -1.47
CA VAL A 66 3.86 6.82 -0.27
C VAL A 66 4.06 5.33 -0.58
N SER A 67 3.30 4.76 -1.52
CA SER A 67 3.49 3.36 -1.95
C SER A 67 4.84 3.12 -2.59
N LYS A 68 5.33 4.08 -3.39
CA LYS A 68 6.66 4.03 -3.97
C LYS A 68 7.74 3.97 -2.87
N ILE A 69 7.58 4.74 -1.80
CA ILE A 69 8.48 4.67 -0.64
C ILE A 69 8.41 3.29 0.02
N TYR A 70 7.22 2.72 0.19
CA TYR A 70 7.07 1.36 0.75
C TYR A 70 7.80 0.31 -0.08
N GLU A 71 7.63 0.35 -1.39
CA GLU A 71 8.28 -0.57 -2.32
C GLU A 71 9.81 -0.46 -2.22
N GLU A 72 10.35 0.75 -2.35
CA GLU A 72 11.79 1.02 -2.31
C GLU A 72 12.44 0.70 -0.96
N GLU A 73 11.76 0.96 0.15
CA GLU A 73 12.28 0.64 1.48
C GLU A 73 12.17 -0.86 1.80
N THR A 74 11.08 -1.51 1.37
CA THR A 74 10.90 -2.96 1.55
C THR A 74 11.91 -3.76 0.73
N SER A 75 12.23 -3.32 -0.49
CA SER A 75 13.16 -4.02 -1.38
C SER A 75 14.61 -4.07 -0.88
N LYS A 76 14.95 -3.30 0.17
CA LYS A 76 16.27 -3.34 0.83
C LYS A 76 16.46 -4.59 1.68
N PHE A 77 15.41 -5.34 1.96
CA PHE A 77 15.43 -6.51 2.83
C PHE A 77 15.15 -7.77 2.02
N ASN A 78 16.05 -8.76 2.07
CA ASN A 78 15.92 -10.01 1.29
C ASN A 78 14.64 -10.80 1.62
N ASN A 79 14.18 -10.70 2.87
CA ASN A 79 12.94 -11.32 3.35
C ASN A 79 11.71 -10.40 3.29
N GLY A 80 11.85 -9.19 2.74
CA GLY A 80 10.77 -8.24 2.49
C GLY A 80 10.17 -8.39 1.09
N LYS A 81 8.84 -8.34 1.00
CA LYS A 81 8.12 -8.38 -0.27
C LYS A 81 7.10 -7.26 -0.36
N PHE A 82 7.15 -6.50 -1.45
CA PHE A 82 6.09 -5.54 -1.76
C PHE A 82 4.96 -6.22 -2.54
N ILE A 83 3.71 -5.95 -2.18
CA ILE A 83 2.52 -6.42 -2.89
C ILE A 83 1.79 -5.21 -3.43
N SER A 84 1.84 -5.02 -4.75
CA SER A 84 1.06 -3.97 -5.41
C SER A 84 -0.43 -4.34 -5.39
N THR A 85 -1.26 -3.39 -4.97
CA THR A 85 -2.72 -3.53 -4.95
C THR A 85 -3.36 -3.02 -6.25
N ILE A 86 -2.60 -2.36 -7.13
CA ILE A 86 -3.08 -1.82 -8.41
C ILE A 86 -3.64 -2.93 -9.32
N PRO A 87 -2.94 -4.06 -9.56
CA PRO A 87 -3.48 -5.13 -10.40
C PRO A 87 -4.70 -5.83 -9.79
N VAL A 88 -4.92 -5.66 -8.49
CA VAL A 88 -5.96 -6.36 -7.72
C VAL A 88 -7.25 -5.52 -7.65
N LEU A 89 -7.10 -4.20 -7.46
CA LEU A 89 -8.21 -3.28 -7.19
C LEU A 89 -8.35 -2.15 -8.21
N GLY A 90 -7.44 -2.05 -9.18
CA GLY A 90 -7.51 -1.07 -10.25
C GLY A 90 -8.38 -1.51 -11.42
N ASP A 91 -8.69 -0.57 -12.30
CA ASP A 91 -9.22 -0.86 -13.63
C ASP A 91 -8.12 -1.43 -14.56
N ALA A 92 -8.47 -1.73 -15.82
CA ALA A 92 -7.52 -2.26 -16.80
C ALA A 92 -6.32 -1.34 -17.10
N ARG A 93 -6.39 -0.06 -16.71
CA ARG A 93 -5.32 0.93 -16.86
C ARG A 93 -4.61 1.22 -15.53
N GLY A 94 -4.94 0.48 -14.47
CA GLY A 94 -4.43 0.69 -13.11
C GLY A 94 -5.01 1.91 -12.39
N GLY A 95 -6.11 2.48 -12.90
CA GLY A 95 -6.84 3.58 -12.28
C GLY A 95 -7.90 3.12 -11.28
N TYR A 96 -8.57 4.08 -10.62
CA TYR A 96 -9.66 3.78 -9.71
C TYR A 96 -10.84 3.13 -10.43
N THR A 97 -11.39 2.09 -9.82
CA THR A 97 -12.72 1.56 -10.10
C THR A 97 -13.45 1.27 -8.79
N ALA A 98 -14.77 1.43 -8.79
CA ALA A 98 -15.59 0.98 -7.66
C ALA A 98 -15.93 -0.51 -7.73
N TYR A 99 -15.75 -1.13 -8.90
CA TYR A 99 -16.14 -2.50 -9.19
C TYR A 99 -15.00 -3.29 -9.83
N ASN A 100 -14.88 -4.57 -9.47
CA ASN A 100 -13.97 -5.51 -10.11
C ASN A 100 -14.73 -6.79 -10.48
N ASN A 101 -14.16 -7.56 -11.40
CA ASN A 101 -14.70 -8.86 -11.77
C ASN A 101 -14.18 -9.95 -10.81
N ILE A 102 -15.09 -10.67 -10.15
CA ILE A 102 -14.77 -11.83 -9.31
C ILE A 102 -15.59 -13.02 -9.84
N GLY A 103 -14.92 -14.01 -10.42
CA GLY A 103 -15.58 -15.21 -10.93
C GLY A 103 -16.62 -14.94 -12.04
N GLY A 104 -16.37 -13.96 -12.91
CA GLY A 104 -17.27 -13.58 -14.00
C GLY A 104 -18.36 -12.59 -13.59
N LYS A 105 -18.43 -12.18 -12.32
CA LYS A 105 -19.44 -11.25 -11.80
C LYS A 105 -18.81 -9.91 -11.47
N GLN A 106 -19.51 -8.83 -11.82
CA GLN A 106 -19.16 -7.49 -11.38
C GLN A 106 -19.52 -7.34 -9.89
N VAL A 107 -18.51 -7.09 -9.06
CA VAL A 107 -18.64 -6.97 -7.60
C VAL A 107 -18.18 -5.58 -7.18
N LEU A 108 -18.96 -4.91 -6.34
CA LEU A 108 -18.55 -3.66 -5.71
C LEU A 108 -17.39 -3.94 -4.75
N THR A 109 -16.24 -3.30 -4.96
CA THR A 109 -15.01 -3.50 -4.18
C THR A 109 -14.61 -2.29 -3.36
N ARG A 110 -15.17 -1.11 -3.68
CA ARG A 110 -14.88 0.15 -2.97
C ARG A 110 -16.11 0.72 -2.29
N GLY A 111 -15.89 1.27 -1.10
CA GLY A 111 -16.88 2.10 -0.41
C GLY A 111 -17.21 3.35 -1.20
N ASN A 112 -18.33 3.99 -0.82
CA ASN A 112 -18.83 5.16 -1.53
C ASN A 112 -17.87 6.37 -1.44
N ASP A 113 -17.04 6.43 -0.40
CA ASP A 113 -15.99 7.44 -0.24
C ASP A 113 -14.82 7.30 -1.22
N GLY A 114 -14.72 6.18 -1.96
CA GLY A 114 -13.63 5.92 -2.89
C GLY A 114 -12.27 5.71 -2.21
N ILE A 115 -12.26 5.39 -0.91
CA ILE A 115 -11.10 5.11 -0.07
C ILE A 115 -11.20 3.70 0.51
N HIS A 116 -12.27 3.38 1.24
CA HIS A 116 -12.42 2.10 1.94
C HIS A 116 -12.80 0.94 1.01
N PHE A 117 -12.63 -0.29 1.50
CA PHE A 117 -13.00 -1.51 0.79
C PHE A 117 -14.36 -2.01 1.28
N THR A 118 -15.11 -2.63 0.38
CA THR A 118 -16.21 -3.53 0.76
C THR A 118 -15.65 -4.91 1.09
N ASN A 119 -16.52 -5.84 1.50
CA ASN A 119 -16.16 -7.26 1.62
C ASN A 119 -15.59 -7.84 0.32
N GLY A 120 -16.10 -7.44 -0.84
CA GLY A 120 -15.58 -7.88 -2.14
C GLY A 120 -14.15 -7.39 -2.40
N GLY A 121 -13.85 -6.13 -2.05
CA GLY A 121 -12.49 -5.60 -2.13
C GLY A 121 -11.53 -6.28 -1.15
N GLY A 122 -12.00 -6.53 0.07
CA GLY A 122 -11.27 -7.31 1.08
C GLY A 122 -10.93 -8.72 0.57
N GLN A 123 -11.89 -9.42 -0.03
CA GLN A 123 -11.68 -10.75 -0.59
C GLN A 123 -10.59 -10.77 -1.66
N LEU A 124 -10.57 -9.80 -2.58
CA LEU A 124 -9.53 -9.71 -3.60
C LEU A 124 -8.14 -9.49 -3.00
N LEU A 125 -8.02 -8.61 -2.00
CA LEU A 125 -6.77 -8.39 -1.30
C LEU A 125 -6.30 -9.64 -0.54
N THR A 126 -7.21 -10.31 0.17
CA THR A 126 -6.90 -11.56 0.86
C THR A 126 -6.37 -12.60 -0.10
N ASN A 127 -7.02 -12.79 -1.26
CA ASN A 127 -6.56 -13.74 -2.28
C ASN A 127 -5.14 -13.39 -2.77
N ALA A 128 -4.87 -12.12 -3.06
CA ALA A 128 -3.55 -11.68 -3.51
C ALA A 128 -2.45 -11.96 -2.47
N VAL A 129 -2.73 -11.78 -1.18
CA VAL A 129 -1.80 -12.12 -0.09
C VAL A 129 -1.62 -13.64 0.02
N LEU A 130 -2.72 -14.40 -0.01
CA LEU A 130 -2.68 -15.87 0.07
C LEU A 130 -1.89 -16.47 -1.10
N ASP A 131 -2.01 -15.93 -2.30
CA ASP A 131 -1.24 -16.39 -3.47
C ASP A 131 0.26 -16.14 -3.29
N LYS A 132 0.64 -15.00 -2.68
CA LYS A 132 2.04 -14.77 -2.31
C LYS A 132 2.51 -15.72 -1.23
N PHE A 133 1.72 -15.99 -0.21
CA PHE A 133 2.09 -16.93 0.84
C PHE A 133 2.28 -18.34 0.27
N LYS A 134 1.35 -18.80 -0.57
CA LYS A 134 1.46 -20.09 -1.25
C LYS A 134 2.71 -20.16 -2.12
N SER A 135 3.09 -19.08 -2.81
CA SER A 135 4.30 -19.05 -3.64
C SER A 135 5.58 -19.11 -2.80
N ASP A 136 5.63 -18.38 -1.70
CA ASP A 136 6.84 -18.17 -0.91
C ASP A 136 7.08 -19.26 0.15
N PHE A 137 6.03 -19.97 0.55
CA PHE A 137 6.07 -21.04 1.54
C PHE A 137 5.68 -22.41 0.96
N LYS A 138 5.85 -22.63 -0.35
CA LYS A 138 5.68 -23.98 -0.92
C LYS A 138 6.58 -24.95 -0.15
N ARG A 139 5.95 -25.87 0.57
CA ARG A 139 6.57 -27.12 1.02
C ARG A 139 6.41 -28.16 -0.07
#